data_AF-A0A5E4V837-F1
#
_entry.id   AF-A0A5E4V837-F1
#
_cell.length_a   1.000
_cell.length_b   1.000
_cell.length_c   1.000
_cell.angle_alpha   90.00
_cell.angle_beta   90.00
_cell.angle_gamma   90.00
#
_symmetry.space_group_name_H-M   'P 1'
#
loop_
_entity.id
_entity.type
_entity.pdbx_description
1 polymer ?
#
loop_
_entity_poly.entity_id
_entity_poly.type
_entity_poly.pdbx_seq_one_letter_code
_entity_poly.pdbx_strand_id
1 'polypeptide(L)'
;MVVTAAHRLRMTAAVVWLALAASASVHAQTSSATPAPSEPLDAAGNPCGALRALPADVTQYRYEASNGCDRPVSFFWRCSAADTEHSLGIPGKGTQSTSCLKAAGAAGEIVFRFGPPGTGN
;
A
#
# COMPACT_ATOMS: atom_id res chain seq x y z
N MET A 1 -37.42 -7.37 -57.28
CA MET A 1 -36.65 -8.03 -58.36
C MET A 1 -35.20 -7.57 -58.21
N VAL A 2 -34.28 -8.48 -57.90
CA VAL A 2 -32.84 -8.19 -57.81
C VAL A 2 -32.22 -8.53 -59.17
N VAL A 3 -31.56 -7.56 -59.83
CA VAL A 3 -30.59 -7.76 -60.93
C VAL A 3 -29.64 -6.54 -60.93
N THR A 4 -28.48 -6.60 -60.27
CA THR A 4 -27.09 -6.79 -60.78
C THR A 4 -26.47 -5.71 -61.70
N ALA A 5 -25.26 -5.30 -61.26
CA ALA A 5 -24.04 -4.98 -62.02
C ALA A 5 -23.83 -3.61 -62.67
N ALA A 6 -22.73 -2.94 -62.31
CA ALA A 6 -21.61 -2.69 -63.25
C ALA A 6 -20.40 -2.06 -62.54
N HIS A 7 -19.27 -2.77 -62.60
CA HIS A 7 -17.93 -2.29 -62.26
C HIS A 7 -17.50 -1.12 -63.15
N ARG A 8 -16.80 -0.13 -62.58
CA ARG A 8 -15.73 0.60 -63.30
C ARG A 8 -14.53 0.82 -62.39
N LEU A 9 -13.49 0.02 -62.65
CA LEU A 9 -12.12 0.28 -62.21
C LEU A 9 -11.60 1.54 -62.91
N ARG A 10 -10.97 2.44 -62.15
CA ARG A 10 -9.94 3.34 -62.67
C ARG A 10 -8.69 3.18 -61.81
N MET A 11 -7.68 2.59 -62.43
CA MET A 11 -6.31 2.52 -61.97
C MET A 11 -5.70 3.92 -61.93
N THR A 12 -4.92 4.23 -60.90
CA THR A 12 -3.64 4.93 -61.06
C THR A 12 -2.74 4.57 -59.89
N ALA A 13 -1.55 4.14 -60.25
CA ALA A 13 -0.56 3.50 -59.41
C ALA A 13 0.37 4.49 -58.72
N ALA A 14 1.03 3.96 -57.69
CA ALA A 14 2.40 4.22 -57.27
C ALA A 14 2.76 5.62 -56.75
N VAL A 15 2.88 5.70 -55.42
CA VAL A 15 4.00 6.40 -54.79
C VAL A 15 4.59 5.47 -53.72
N VAL A 16 5.71 4.82 -54.06
CA VAL A 16 6.68 4.27 -53.11
C VAL A 16 7.42 5.45 -52.52
N TRP A 17 7.55 5.56 -51.20
CA TRP A 17 8.69 6.27 -50.58
C TRP A 17 8.78 6.04 -49.06
N LEU A 18 10.02 5.76 -48.63
CA LEU A 18 10.64 5.94 -47.31
C LEU A 18 10.30 4.97 -46.16
N ALA A 19 11.24 4.02 -45.98
CA ALA A 19 11.57 3.44 -44.69
C ALA A 19 12.05 4.52 -43.72
N LEU A 20 11.55 4.49 -42.47
CA LEU A 20 12.26 5.05 -41.33
C LEU A 20 12.07 4.10 -40.14
N ALA A 21 13.17 3.54 -39.67
CA ALA A 21 13.26 2.76 -38.45
C ALA A 21 12.78 3.61 -37.27
N ALA A 22 11.69 3.20 -36.64
CA ALA A 22 11.35 3.63 -35.29
C ALA A 22 11.38 2.39 -34.40
N SER A 23 12.59 2.07 -33.92
CA SER A 23 12.78 1.33 -32.68
C SER A 23 12.15 2.17 -31.57
N ALA A 24 10.83 2.10 -31.43
CA ALA A 24 10.14 2.69 -30.31
C ALA A 24 10.54 1.87 -29.09
N SER A 25 11.42 2.48 -28.30
CA SER A 25 11.82 2.09 -26.97
C SER A 25 10.62 1.49 -26.24
N VAL A 26 10.78 0.22 -25.84
CA VAL A 26 10.00 -0.38 -24.76
C VAL A 26 9.98 0.64 -23.65
N HIS A 27 8.85 1.31 -23.48
CA HIS A 27 8.58 2.10 -22.30
C HIS A 27 8.60 1.07 -21.17
N ALA A 28 9.74 0.99 -20.48
CA ALA A 28 9.82 0.37 -19.18
C ALA A 28 8.70 1.03 -18.38
N GLN A 29 7.59 0.32 -18.20
CA GLN A 29 6.62 0.67 -17.20
C GLN A 29 7.39 0.49 -15.90
N THR A 30 7.95 1.59 -15.43
CA THR A 30 8.37 1.76 -14.05
C THR A 30 7.13 1.37 -13.28
N SER A 31 7.12 0.14 -12.76
CA SER A 31 6.14 -0.29 -11.78
C SER A 31 6.18 0.79 -10.72
N SER A 32 5.17 1.65 -10.71
CA SER A 32 4.80 2.47 -9.58
C SER A 32 4.32 1.49 -8.52
N ALA A 33 5.28 0.73 -7.97
CA ALA A 33 5.16 0.08 -6.71
C ALA A 33 4.87 1.21 -5.73
N THR A 34 3.60 1.37 -5.38
CA THR A 34 3.18 2.05 -4.18
C THR A 34 4.17 1.60 -3.10
N PRO A 35 4.95 2.51 -2.47
CA PRO A 35 5.88 2.09 -1.44
C PRO A 35 5.06 1.30 -0.42
N ALA A 36 5.32 0.00 -0.32
CA ALA A 36 4.77 -0.76 0.78
C ALA A 36 5.19 -0.02 2.04
N PRO A 37 4.27 0.23 3.01
CA PRO A 37 4.67 0.85 4.26
C PRO A 37 5.76 -0.02 4.88
N SER A 38 7.01 0.45 4.80
CA SER A 38 8.14 -0.28 5.36
C SER A 38 8.08 -0.17 6.87
N GLU A 39 8.04 -1.31 7.57
CA GLU A 39 8.14 -1.38 9.04
C GLU A 39 9.28 -0.45 9.52
N PRO A 40 9.15 0.26 10.66
CA PRO A 40 10.30 0.99 11.23
C PRO A 40 11.47 0.03 11.49
N LEU A 41 12.68 0.46 11.13
CA LEU A 41 13.90 -0.35 11.19
C LEU A 41 14.89 0.20 12.23
N ASP A 42 15.63 -0.68 12.88
CA ASP A 42 16.79 -0.35 13.72
C ASP A 42 18.05 -0.02 12.89
N ALA A 43 19.15 0.32 13.56
CA ALA A 43 20.44 0.64 12.91
C ALA A 43 21.04 -0.53 12.10
N ALA A 44 20.65 -1.77 12.42
CA ALA A 44 21.06 -2.96 11.67
C ALA A 44 20.10 -3.29 10.52
N GLY A 45 19.06 -2.47 10.29
CA GLY A 45 18.06 -2.66 9.25
C GLY A 45 17.00 -3.70 9.60
N ASN A 46 16.89 -4.11 10.87
CA ASN A 46 15.87 -5.06 11.32
C ASN A 46 14.59 -4.33 11.75
N PRO A 47 13.40 -4.93 11.54
CA PRO A 47 12.15 -4.36 12.04
C PRO A 47 12.20 -4.21 13.56
N CYS A 48 11.90 -3.00 14.03
CA CYS A 48 11.98 -2.65 15.44
C CYS A 48 10.59 -2.41 16.06
N GLY A 49 9.54 -2.24 15.26
CA GLY A 49 8.16 -2.18 15.74
C GLY A 49 7.63 -3.58 16.02
N ALA A 50 6.88 -3.76 17.10
CA ALA A 50 6.16 -5.01 17.34
C ALA A 50 4.82 -4.76 18.04
N LEU A 51 3.86 -5.64 17.77
CA LEU A 51 2.52 -5.60 18.34
C LEU A 51 2.20 -6.94 19.01
N ARG A 52 1.72 -6.86 20.26
CA ARG A 52 1.28 -8.02 21.03
C ARG A 52 -0.17 -7.86 21.43
N ALA A 53 -1.00 -8.84 21.09
CA ALA A 53 -2.35 -8.92 21.65
C ALA A 53 -2.27 -9.34 23.13
N LEU A 54 -2.96 -8.59 23.98
CA LEU A 54 -3.13 -8.93 25.39
C LEU A 54 -4.43 -9.73 25.57
N PRO A 55 -4.63 -10.43 26.70
CA PRO A 55 -5.90 -11.05 27.01
C PRO A 55 -7.05 -10.05 26.87
N ALA A 56 -7.98 -10.39 25.98
CA ALA A 56 -9.14 -9.57 25.70
C ALA A 56 -10.15 -9.67 26.86
N ASP A 57 -10.83 -8.56 27.13
CA ASP A 57 -11.98 -8.52 28.02
C ASP A 57 -13.26 -8.84 27.21
N VAL A 58 -14.38 -9.05 27.91
CA VAL A 58 -15.70 -9.15 27.26
C VAL A 58 -16.03 -7.90 26.44
N THR A 59 -15.57 -6.72 26.87
CA THR A 59 -15.87 -5.40 26.26
C THR A 59 -14.80 -4.87 25.31
N GLN A 60 -13.54 -5.29 25.42
CA GLN A 60 -12.42 -4.66 24.71
C GLN A 60 -11.37 -5.67 24.23
N TYR A 61 -10.84 -5.41 23.03
CA TYR A 61 -9.56 -5.94 22.60
C TYR A 61 -8.45 -5.04 23.13
N ARG A 62 -7.37 -5.65 23.63
CA ARG A 62 -6.25 -4.93 24.23
C ARG A 62 -4.96 -5.31 23.51
N TYR A 63 -4.13 -4.32 23.24
CA TYR A 63 -2.88 -4.48 22.51
C TYR A 63 -1.76 -3.70 23.19
N GLU A 64 -0.55 -4.22 23.07
CA GLU A 64 0.68 -3.58 23.47
C GLU A 64 1.54 -3.39 22.23
N ALA A 65 1.87 -2.13 21.93
CA ALA A 65 2.79 -1.77 20.88
C ALA A 65 4.15 -1.46 21.53
N SER A 66 5.21 -2.07 21.00
CA SER A 66 6.58 -1.89 21.47
C SER A 66 7.46 -1.30 20.37
N ASN A 67 8.35 -0.41 20.77
CA ASN A 67 9.35 0.20 19.92
C ASN A 67 10.75 -0.24 20.35
N GLY A 68 11.37 -1.10 19.55
CA GLY A 68 12.75 -1.53 19.69
C GLY A 68 13.78 -0.59 19.07
N CYS A 69 13.39 0.50 18.39
CA CYS A 69 14.33 1.50 17.89
C CYS A 69 14.79 2.44 19.02
N ASP A 70 15.97 3.08 18.89
CA ASP A 70 16.40 4.10 19.87
C ASP A 70 15.68 5.46 19.68
N ARG A 71 15.09 5.68 18.50
CA ARG A 71 14.29 6.87 18.19
C ARG A 71 12.80 6.65 18.49
N PRO A 72 12.03 7.73 18.75
CA PRO A 72 10.59 7.62 18.88
C PRO A 72 9.95 7.20 17.56
N VAL A 73 8.87 6.42 17.66
CA VAL A 73 8.00 6.02 16.54
C VAL A 73 6.54 6.37 16.86
N SER A 74 5.75 6.54 15.83
CA SER A 74 4.30 6.71 15.92
C SER A 74 3.61 5.38 15.64
N PHE A 75 2.66 5.02 16.48
CA PHE A 75 1.79 3.87 16.29
C PHE A 75 0.39 4.35 15.98
N PHE A 76 -0.20 3.83 14.91
CA PHE A 76 -1.55 4.18 14.47
C PHE A 76 -2.42 2.94 14.39
N TRP A 77 -3.68 3.10 14.73
CA TRP A 77 -4.65 2.01 14.67
C TRP A 77 -6.06 2.50 14.36
N ARG A 78 -6.87 1.59 13.84
CA ARG A 78 -8.30 1.76 13.62
C ARG A 78 -9.00 0.51 14.10
N CYS A 79 -10.09 0.67 14.84
CA CYS A 79 -10.87 -0.44 15.36
C CYS A 79 -11.90 -0.98 14.35
N SER A 80 -12.20 -0.26 13.27
CA SER A 80 -13.04 -0.70 12.13
C SER A 80 -12.88 0.20 10.90
N ALA A 81 -13.46 -0.17 9.74
CA ALA A 81 -13.55 0.68 8.54
C ALA A 81 -14.15 2.07 8.78
N ALA A 82 -15.11 2.16 9.70
CA ALA A 82 -15.81 3.41 10.02
C ALA A 82 -15.12 4.20 11.14
N ASP A 83 -14.14 3.59 11.80
CA ASP A 83 -13.45 4.19 12.92
C ASP A 83 -12.48 5.28 12.46
N THR A 84 -12.35 6.30 13.30
CA THR A 84 -11.34 7.34 13.11
C THR A 84 -9.97 6.75 13.43
N GLU A 85 -8.96 7.13 12.66
CA GLU A 85 -7.60 6.71 13.00
C GLU A 85 -7.16 7.32 14.33
N HIS A 86 -6.70 6.45 15.21
CA HIS A 86 -6.03 6.80 16.44
C HIS A 86 -4.52 6.76 16.24
N SER A 87 -3.80 7.56 17.02
CA SER A 87 -2.34 7.53 17.05
C SER A 87 -1.79 7.81 18.43
N LEU A 88 -0.60 7.28 18.69
CA LEU A 88 0.19 7.59 19.88
C LEU A 88 1.68 7.56 19.55
N GLY A 89 2.47 8.29 20.33
CA GLY A 89 3.93 8.22 20.27
C GLY A 89 4.48 7.16 21.22
N ILE A 90 5.38 6.31 20.72
CA ILE A 90 6.14 5.36 21.52
C ILE A 90 7.59 5.85 21.60
N PRO A 91 8.12 6.15 22.80
CA PRO A 91 9.51 6.56 22.94
C PRO A 91 10.46 5.45 22.47
N GLY A 92 11.72 5.81 22.20
CA GLY A 92 12.77 4.83 21.88
C GLY A 92 12.90 3.78 22.98
N LYS A 93 13.03 2.50 22.60
CA LYS A 93 13.06 1.35 23.52
C LYS A 93 11.87 1.29 24.48
N GLY A 94 10.72 1.81 24.06
CA GLY A 94 9.51 1.99 24.87
C GLY A 94 8.37 1.05 24.52
N THR A 95 7.33 1.06 25.35
CA THR A 95 6.07 0.34 25.11
C THR A 95 4.87 1.23 25.43
N GLN A 96 3.76 1.01 24.74
CA GLN A 96 2.49 1.68 24.98
C GLN A 96 1.32 0.71 24.79
N SER A 97 0.27 0.86 25.59
CA SER A 97 -0.95 0.05 25.49
C SER A 97 -2.05 0.80 24.76
N THR A 98 -2.85 0.06 24.00
CA THR A 98 -4.08 0.56 23.38
C THR A 98 -5.21 -0.46 23.49
N SER A 99 -6.43 -0.01 23.22
CA SER A 99 -7.61 -0.85 23.22
C SER A 99 -8.60 -0.44 22.13
N CYS A 100 -9.33 -1.43 21.63
CA CYS A 100 -10.49 -1.25 20.78
C CYS A 100 -11.73 -1.81 21.48
N LEU A 101 -12.80 -1.02 21.56
CA LEU A 101 -14.08 -1.54 22.04
C LEU A 101 -14.59 -2.61 21.08
N LYS A 102 -15.09 -3.72 21.63
CA LYS A 102 -15.68 -4.81 20.85
C LYS A 102 -17.07 -4.37 20.39
N ALA A 103 -17.14 -3.59 19.32
CA ALA A 103 -18.42 -3.27 18.67
C ALA A 103 -18.94 -4.49 17.89
N ALA A 104 -20.25 -4.72 17.95
CA ALA A 104 -20.92 -5.76 17.16
C ALA A 104 -20.70 -5.48 15.66
N GLY A 105 -19.77 -6.22 15.03
CA GLY A 105 -19.43 -6.10 13.60
C GLY A 105 -18.00 -5.64 13.29
N ALA A 106 -17.23 -5.17 14.28
CA ALA A 106 -15.88 -4.63 14.06
C ALA A 106 -14.74 -5.63 14.31
N ALA A 107 -15.04 -6.78 14.92
CA ALA A 107 -14.04 -7.77 15.37
C ALA A 107 -13.21 -8.45 14.26
N GLY A 108 -13.40 -8.08 12.99
CA GLY A 108 -12.63 -8.60 11.86
C GLY A 108 -11.76 -7.57 11.13
N GLU A 109 -11.80 -6.29 11.53
CA GLU A 109 -11.19 -5.20 10.75
C GLU A 109 -10.41 -4.23 11.65
N ILE A 110 -9.43 -4.75 12.39
CA ILE A 110 -8.51 -3.91 13.15
C ILE A 110 -7.22 -3.78 12.35
N VAL A 111 -6.86 -2.54 12.01
CA VAL A 111 -5.68 -2.23 11.21
C VAL A 111 -4.66 -1.54 12.10
N PHE A 112 -3.41 -1.99 12.03
CA PHE A 112 -2.29 -1.42 12.77
C PHE A 112 -1.18 -1.02 11.82
N ARG A 113 -0.49 0.07 12.14
CA ARG A 113 0.70 0.51 11.40
C ARG A 113 1.65 1.27 12.30
N PHE A 114 2.93 1.22 11.96
CA PHE A 114 3.96 2.02 12.58
C PHE A 114 4.48 3.06 11.59
N GLY A 115 4.95 4.20 12.10
CA GLY A 115 5.57 5.25 11.30
C GLY A 115 6.63 6.04 12.08
N PRO A 116 7.48 6.84 11.41
CA PRO A 116 7.68 6.84 9.96
C PRO A 116 8.22 5.49 9.48
N PRO A 117 7.87 5.07 8.25
CA PRO A 117 8.42 3.86 7.68
C PRO A 117 9.92 4.00 7.54
N GLY A 118 10.67 2.91 7.79
CA GLY A 118 12.12 2.81 7.71
C GLY A 118 12.94 4.09 7.87
N THR A 119 13.69 4.21 8.96
CA THR A 119 15.03 4.82 8.92
C THR A 119 15.73 4.39 10.20
N GLY A 120 16.74 3.52 10.03
CA GLY A 120 17.66 3.14 11.10
C GLY A 120 18.26 4.38 11.75
N ASN A 121 18.63 4.24 13.01
CA ASN A 121 19.45 5.26 13.66
C ASN A 121 20.81 5.38 12.97
#